data_AF-A0A936CGF4-F1
#
_entry.id   AF-A0A936CGF4-F1
#
_cell.length_a   1.000
_cell.length_b   1.000
_cell.length_c   1.000
_cell.angle_alpha   90.00
_cell.angle_beta   90.00
_cell.angle_gamma   90.00
#
_symmetry.space_group_name_H-M   'P 1'
#
loop_
_entity.id
_entity.type
_entity.pdbx_description
1 polymer ?
#
loop_
_entity_poly.entity_id
_entity_poly.type
_entity_poly.pdbx_seq_one_letter_code
_entity_poly.pdbx_strand_id
1 'polypeptide(L)'
;MTWATPAEALVGAGPRRGWVIPPGALALLIAIVLIAHIAVLMGVSDVFSLQSGAAPPAFQTRRIEPGPVAAAPRLPPAKPRQPARPAPLAPPAAAAPAEPPPATPPSRAEPLATAVEPVPEPVVAESPAAESAQTRGNRQQEPQLGIPGSVMLRYDVLAQTRGLSYSAKAELAWRQDGTDYEAQLEVSALFLGSRRQTSVGKLTSAGLEPVRFSDRSRSERATHFRRDIGRITFSANTPSAPLEPGAQDQLSVFLQLASLLQGNPALHAPGQRISIQTATARDAVAWEFQVENEESLVLPLGTLHTLKLTRLPIRDFDQKIELWFAAEIGWMPVRIRLAQANGDFVDQQLRASDKL
;
A
#
# COMPACT_ATOMS: atom_id res chain seq x y z
N MET A 1 10.14 10.63 8.09
CA MET A 1 9.69 9.22 8.02
C MET A 1 10.89 8.34 7.69
N THR A 2 11.31 7.44 8.58
CA THR A 2 12.52 6.64 8.38
C THR A 2 12.21 5.37 7.59
N TRP A 3 12.73 5.28 6.36
CA TRP A 3 12.86 4.00 5.69
C TRP A 3 14.06 3.31 6.27
N ALA A 4 13.81 2.38 7.20
CA ALA A 4 14.84 1.48 7.64
C ALA A 4 15.32 0.68 6.43
N THR A 5 16.56 0.92 6.00
CA THR A 5 17.30 -0.10 5.26
C THR A 5 17.37 -1.36 6.12
N PRO A 6 17.63 -2.55 5.55
CA PRO A 6 17.81 -3.75 6.38
C PRO A 6 18.84 -3.55 7.53
N ALA A 7 19.78 -2.61 7.37
CA ALA A 7 20.70 -2.18 8.43
C ALA A 7 20.05 -1.33 9.56
N GLU A 8 19.02 -0.53 9.27
CA GLU A 8 18.32 0.27 10.29
C GLU A 8 17.32 -0.54 11.14
N ALA A 9 16.89 -1.71 10.68
CA ALA A 9 16.07 -2.63 11.47
C ALA A 9 16.83 -3.27 12.67
N LEU A 10 18.14 -3.01 12.77
CA LEU A 10 19.08 -3.64 13.72
C LEU A 10 19.48 -2.78 14.93
N VAL A 11 19.17 -1.48 14.97
CA VAL A 11 19.70 -0.61 16.03
C VAL A 11 18.57 0.12 16.75
N GLY A 12 18.15 -0.42 17.89
CA GLY A 12 17.20 0.20 18.81
C GLY A 12 17.71 1.54 19.35
N ALA A 13 16.82 2.54 19.38
CA ALA A 13 17.06 3.86 19.92
C ALA A 13 17.12 3.82 21.46
N GLY A 14 18.26 4.23 22.01
CA GLY A 14 18.42 4.60 23.42
C GLY A 14 19.49 5.69 23.53
N PRO A 15 19.37 6.65 24.47
CA PRO A 15 20.30 7.75 24.57
C PRO A 15 21.65 7.22 25.07
N ARG A 16 22.68 7.30 24.24
CA ARG A 16 24.04 6.90 24.65
C ARG A 16 24.72 8.06 25.35
N ARG A 17 24.73 8.00 26.69
CA ARG A 17 25.71 8.71 27.53
C ARG A 17 27.11 8.46 26.96
N GLY A 18 27.88 9.52 26.74
CA GLY A 18 29.26 9.43 26.25
C GLY A 18 30.10 8.56 27.18
N TRP A 19 30.43 7.36 26.73
CA TRP A 19 31.41 6.50 27.37
C TRP A 19 32.77 6.84 26.78
N VAL A 20 33.62 7.48 27.58
CA VAL A 20 35.05 7.57 27.29
C VAL A 20 35.60 6.16 27.47
N ILE A 21 35.90 5.48 26.37
CA ILE A 21 36.52 4.15 26.40
C ILE A 21 37.96 4.35 26.88
N PRO A 22 38.36 3.79 28.04
CA PRO A 22 39.74 3.90 28.50
C PRO A 22 40.66 3.25 27.47
N PRO A 23 41.86 3.80 27.20
CA PRO A 23 42.73 3.35 26.11
C PRO A 23 43.13 1.86 26.21
N GLY A 24 43.01 1.24 27.38
CA GLY A 24 43.24 -0.20 27.57
C GLY A 24 42.10 -1.12 27.12
N ALA A 25 40.86 -0.63 27.00
CA ALA A 25 39.71 -1.47 26.65
C ALA A 25 39.69 -1.88 25.17
N LEU A 26 40.21 -1.02 24.29
CA LEU A 26 40.35 -1.34 22.86
C LEU A 26 41.44 -2.39 22.64
N ALA A 27 42.57 -2.27 23.35
CA ALA A 27 43.66 -3.25 23.30
C ALA A 27 43.20 -4.63 23.82
N LEU A 28 42.41 -4.65 24.90
CA LEU A 28 41.84 -5.89 25.45
C LEU A 28 40.86 -6.55 24.46
N LEU A 29 40.01 -5.77 23.80
CA LEU A 29 39.07 -6.29 22.80
C LEU A 29 39.81 -6.89 21.60
N ILE A 30 40.85 -6.20 21.10
CA ILE A 30 41.70 -6.70 20.01
C ILE A 30 42.38 -8.01 20.42
N ALA A 31 42.91 -8.10 21.63
CA ALA A 31 43.53 -9.33 22.14
C ALA A 31 42.53 -10.49 22.22
N ILE A 32 41.31 -10.25 22.71
CA ILE A 32 40.26 -11.28 22.80
C ILE A 32 39.86 -11.77 21.39
N VAL A 33 39.68 -10.85 20.44
CA VAL A 33 39.32 -11.22 19.06
C VAL A 33 40.44 -11.99 18.39
N LEU A 34 41.71 -11.63 18.63
CA LEU A 34 42.86 -12.33 18.09
C LEU A 34 42.98 -13.74 18.67
N ILE A 35 42.79 -13.91 19.99
CA ILE A 35 42.76 -15.22 20.66
C ILE A 35 41.63 -16.09 20.10
N ALA A 36 40.44 -15.52 19.87
CA ALA A 36 39.33 -16.24 19.26
C ALA A 36 39.65 -16.71 17.83
N HIS A 37 40.29 -15.86 17.00
CA HIS A 37 40.71 -16.25 15.65
C HIS A 37 41.79 -17.34 15.68
N ILE A 38 42.76 -17.25 16.59
CA ILE A 38 43.80 -18.27 16.77
C ILE A 38 43.18 -19.59 17.25
N ALA A 39 42.22 -19.56 18.17
CA ALA A 39 41.51 -20.74 18.64
C ALA A 39 40.70 -21.42 17.51
N VAL A 40 40.09 -20.63 16.62
CA VAL A 40 39.40 -21.17 15.43
C VAL A 40 40.40 -21.74 14.43
N LEU A 41 41.52 -21.05 14.16
CA LEU A 41 42.55 -21.54 13.25
C LEU A 41 43.26 -22.81 13.76
N MET A 42 43.46 -22.92 15.08
CA MET A 42 44.05 -24.11 15.71
C MET A 42 43.02 -25.23 15.94
N GLY A 43 41.72 -24.93 15.95
CA GLY A 43 40.64 -25.90 16.17
C GLY A 43 40.07 -26.55 14.90
N VAL A 44 40.52 -26.16 13.70
CA VAL A 44 39.98 -26.67 12.42
C VAL A 44 40.71 -27.92 11.89
N SER A 45 41.77 -28.40 12.55
CA SER A 45 42.46 -29.64 12.14
C SER A 45 41.79 -30.94 12.59
N ASP A 46 40.93 -30.94 13.62
CA ASP A 46 40.31 -32.17 14.17
C ASP A 46 38.84 -32.39 13.77
N VAL A 47 38.19 -31.42 13.12
CA VAL A 47 36.75 -31.50 12.77
C VAL A 47 36.50 -32.12 11.39
N PHE A 48 37.56 -32.36 10.61
CA PHE A 48 37.50 -33.03 9.30
C PHE A 48 38.13 -34.43 9.33
N SER A 49 37.81 -35.24 10.34
CA SER A 49 37.82 -36.69 10.13
C SER A 49 36.58 -37.06 9.32
N LEU A 50 36.74 -37.17 7.99
CA LEU A 50 35.75 -37.81 7.14
C LEU A 50 35.68 -39.30 7.51
N GLN A 51 34.80 -39.62 8.45
CA GLN A 51 34.41 -40.98 8.74
C GLN A 51 33.66 -41.53 7.51
N SER A 52 34.41 -42.18 6.63
CA SER A 52 33.82 -43.04 5.60
C SER A 52 33.14 -44.22 6.29
N GLY A 53 31.83 -44.17 6.44
CA GLY A 53 31.07 -45.29 6.98
C GLY A 53 29.58 -45.02 7.17
N ALA A 54 28.78 -45.31 6.14
CA ALA A 54 27.53 -46.07 6.23
C ALA A 54 26.83 -46.13 4.86
N ALA A 55 26.50 -47.34 4.41
CA ALA A 55 25.71 -47.59 3.20
C ALA A 55 24.28 -47.02 3.32
N PRO A 56 23.62 -46.65 2.20
CA PRO A 56 22.27 -46.11 2.23
C PRO A 56 21.25 -47.16 2.75
N PRO A 57 20.19 -46.75 3.46
CA PRO A 57 19.20 -47.69 3.99
C PRO A 57 18.41 -48.36 2.87
N ALA A 58 18.22 -49.67 2.99
CA ALA A 58 17.39 -50.46 2.09
C ALA A 58 15.91 -50.03 2.18
N PHE A 59 15.27 -49.85 1.03
CA PHE A 59 13.83 -49.60 0.92
C PHE A 59 13.04 -50.78 1.50
N GLN A 60 12.27 -50.54 2.57
CA GLN A 60 11.23 -51.48 3.02
C GLN A 60 9.88 -51.08 2.40
N THR A 61 9.42 -51.86 1.43
CA THR A 61 8.05 -51.80 0.92
C THR A 61 7.14 -52.65 1.80
N ARG A 62 6.28 -52.00 2.62
CA ARG A 62 5.15 -52.70 3.26
C ARG A 62 3.99 -52.79 2.28
N ARG A 63 3.64 -54.02 1.89
CA ARG A 63 2.40 -54.33 1.17
C ARG A 63 1.23 -54.24 2.15
N ILE A 64 0.25 -53.38 1.86
CA ILE A 64 -1.00 -53.28 2.60
C ILE A 64 -1.99 -54.24 1.93
N GLU A 65 -2.44 -55.26 2.65
CA GLU A 65 -3.60 -56.06 2.24
C GLU A 65 -4.88 -55.29 2.55
N PRO A 66 -5.81 -55.15 1.58
CA PRO A 66 -7.09 -54.52 1.82
C PRO A 66 -7.95 -55.43 2.71
N GLY A 67 -8.20 -54.98 3.94
CA GLY A 67 -9.17 -55.59 4.84
C GLY A 67 -10.62 -55.44 4.34
N PRO A 68 -11.54 -56.31 4.76
CA PRO A 68 -12.92 -56.30 4.29
C PRO A 68 -13.63 -55.00 4.67
N VAL A 69 -14.35 -54.43 3.70
CA VAL A 69 -15.15 -53.22 3.86
C VAL A 69 -16.24 -53.48 4.91
N ALA A 70 -16.04 -52.93 6.10
CA ALA A 70 -17.10 -52.82 7.10
C ALA A 70 -18.15 -51.82 6.61
N ALA A 71 -19.42 -52.24 6.64
CA ALA A 71 -20.56 -51.44 6.22
C ALA A 71 -20.61 -50.10 6.99
N ALA A 72 -20.90 -49.02 6.25
CA ALA A 72 -21.08 -47.69 6.80
C ALA A 72 -22.18 -47.68 7.87
N PRO A 73 -21.99 -46.98 9.01
CA PRO A 73 -23.04 -46.85 10.02
C PRO A 73 -24.21 -46.05 9.45
N ARG A 74 -25.42 -46.64 9.50
CA ARG A 74 -26.66 -45.95 9.17
C ARG A 74 -26.88 -44.81 10.17
N LEU A 75 -27.03 -43.60 9.66
CA LEU A 75 -27.48 -42.45 10.45
C LEU A 75 -28.85 -42.75 11.09
N PRO A 76 -29.08 -42.44 12.37
CA PRO A 76 -30.40 -42.59 12.99
C PRO A 76 -31.41 -41.63 12.35
N PRO A 77 -32.70 -42.01 12.30
CA PRO A 77 -33.73 -41.16 11.70
C PRO A 77 -33.89 -39.84 12.46
N ALA A 78 -33.97 -38.74 11.72
CA ALA A 78 -34.23 -37.42 12.27
C ALA A 78 -35.60 -37.37 12.94
N LYS A 79 -35.64 -36.85 14.18
CA LYS A 79 -36.87 -36.59 14.94
C LYS A 79 -37.71 -35.53 14.22
N PRO A 80 -39.05 -35.66 14.15
CA PRO A 80 -39.91 -34.65 13.54
C PRO A 80 -39.75 -33.29 14.25
N ARG A 81 -39.45 -32.24 13.49
CA ARG A 81 -39.34 -30.87 14.01
C ARG A 81 -40.76 -30.32 14.19
N GLN A 82 -41.14 -30.11 15.45
CA GLN A 82 -42.40 -29.49 15.83
C GLN A 82 -42.42 -28.02 15.37
N PRO A 83 -43.51 -27.51 14.77
CA PRO A 83 -43.58 -26.10 14.39
C PRO A 83 -43.57 -25.22 15.65
N ALA A 84 -42.66 -24.24 15.65
CA ALA A 84 -42.57 -23.25 16.72
C ALA A 84 -43.82 -22.37 16.74
N ARG A 85 -44.48 -22.30 17.90
CA ARG A 85 -45.54 -21.33 18.20
C ARG A 85 -44.95 -19.91 18.22
N PRO A 86 -45.65 -18.88 17.71
CA PRO A 86 -45.19 -17.50 17.80
C PRO A 86 -45.07 -17.06 19.26
N ALA A 87 -43.94 -16.45 19.61
CA ALA A 87 -43.74 -15.81 20.91
C ALA A 87 -44.51 -14.47 20.97
N PRO A 88 -45.10 -14.09 22.13
CA PRO A 88 -45.74 -12.79 22.29
C PRO A 88 -44.73 -11.64 22.18
N LEU A 89 -45.13 -10.57 21.49
CA LEU A 89 -44.42 -9.30 21.42
C LEU A 89 -44.25 -8.70 22.81
N ALA A 90 -43.01 -8.39 23.18
CA ALA A 90 -42.69 -7.61 24.37
C ALA A 90 -43.11 -6.14 24.17
N PRO A 91 -43.66 -5.46 25.20
CA PRO A 91 -44.04 -4.06 25.12
C PRO A 91 -42.79 -3.14 25.06
N PRO A 92 -42.86 -2.00 24.35
CA PRO A 92 -41.77 -1.03 24.31
C PRO A 92 -41.59 -0.34 25.67
N ALA A 93 -40.34 -0.26 26.10
CA ALA A 93 -39.90 0.46 27.29
C ALA A 93 -40.04 1.98 27.10
N ALA A 94 -40.56 2.63 28.14
CA ALA A 94 -40.78 4.06 28.23
C ALA A 94 -39.47 4.86 28.13
N ALA A 95 -39.45 5.84 27.21
CA ALA A 95 -38.46 6.90 27.20
C ALA A 95 -38.88 8.00 28.19
N ALA A 96 -37.94 8.40 29.04
CA ALA A 96 -38.09 9.56 29.91
C ALA A 96 -37.99 10.88 29.09
N PRO A 97 -38.68 11.97 29.48
CA PRO A 97 -38.85 13.15 28.64
C PRO A 97 -37.64 14.10 28.64
N ALA A 98 -37.35 14.68 27.47
CA ALA A 98 -36.48 15.84 27.31
C ALA A 98 -37.26 17.15 27.52
N GLU A 99 -36.57 18.13 28.10
CA GLU A 99 -37.02 19.47 28.49
C GLU A 99 -37.40 20.36 27.28
N PRO A 100 -38.41 21.25 27.37
CA PRO A 100 -38.86 22.08 26.25
C PRO A 100 -38.17 23.47 26.19
N PRO A 101 -38.06 24.09 25.00
CA PRO A 101 -37.74 25.52 24.88
C PRO A 101 -38.98 26.40 25.11
N PRO A 102 -38.82 27.69 25.52
CA PRO A 102 -39.95 28.57 25.83
C PRO A 102 -40.65 29.15 24.59
N ALA A 103 -41.95 29.39 24.78
CA ALA A 103 -42.97 29.95 23.87
C ALA A 103 -42.70 31.41 23.45
N THR A 104 -43.32 31.99 22.40
CA THR A 104 -44.73 32.51 22.32
C THR A 104 -44.95 33.17 20.92
N PRO A 105 -46.14 33.64 20.49
CA PRO A 105 -47.54 33.13 20.54
C PRO A 105 -48.23 33.07 19.14
N PRO A 106 -49.50 32.60 19.05
CA PRO A 106 -50.29 32.49 17.81
C PRO A 106 -51.46 33.50 17.71
N SER A 107 -51.99 33.73 16.51
CA SER A 107 -53.36 34.24 16.30
C SER A 107 -53.84 33.88 14.88
N ARG A 108 -54.61 32.79 14.74
CA ARG A 108 -56.07 32.72 14.57
C ARG A 108 -56.55 33.22 13.19
N ALA A 109 -56.91 32.27 12.32
CA ALA A 109 -57.83 32.49 11.21
C ALA A 109 -59.04 31.56 11.40
N GLU A 110 -60.22 32.17 11.49
CA GLU A 110 -61.51 31.49 11.27
C GLU A 110 -61.92 31.63 9.79
N PRO A 111 -62.75 30.71 9.27
CA PRO A 111 -63.08 30.59 7.85
C PRO A 111 -64.40 31.30 7.51
N LEU A 112 -64.56 31.77 6.26
CA LEU A 112 -65.88 31.91 5.64
C LEU A 112 -65.81 32.06 4.10
N ALA A 113 -66.48 31.12 3.43
CA ALA A 113 -67.33 31.22 2.22
C ALA A 113 -66.89 31.92 0.92
N THR A 114 -66.83 31.10 -0.14
CA THR A 114 -67.54 31.19 -1.44
C THR A 114 -67.43 32.46 -2.32
N ALA A 115 -66.89 32.30 -3.55
CA ALA A 115 -67.56 32.63 -4.84
C ALA A 115 -66.65 32.35 -6.05
N VAL A 116 -67.29 32.11 -7.19
CA VAL A 116 -66.84 31.50 -8.46
C VAL A 116 -66.37 32.55 -9.50
N GLU A 117 -65.38 32.17 -10.34
CA GLU A 117 -64.93 32.58 -11.73
C GLU A 117 -65.35 33.93 -12.39
N PRO A 118 -64.70 34.43 -13.48
CA PRO A 118 -63.84 33.74 -14.47
C PRO A 118 -62.53 34.47 -14.93
N VAL A 119 -61.78 33.75 -15.78
CA VAL A 119 -60.56 34.10 -16.54
C VAL A 119 -60.82 35.23 -17.57
N PRO A 120 -59.79 36.04 -17.90
CA PRO A 120 -59.31 36.05 -19.29
C PRO A 120 -57.77 36.07 -19.43
N GLU A 121 -57.24 35.27 -20.36
CA GLU A 121 -55.90 35.46 -20.95
C GLU A 121 -55.89 36.71 -21.87
N PRO A 122 -54.71 37.31 -22.10
CA PRO A 122 -54.21 37.30 -23.46
C PRO A 122 -52.69 37.06 -23.60
N VAL A 123 -52.37 36.10 -24.48
CA VAL A 123 -51.42 36.12 -25.62
C VAL A 123 -50.11 36.96 -25.53
N VAL A 124 -49.00 36.21 -25.48
CA VAL A 124 -47.70 36.29 -26.21
C VAL A 124 -47.05 37.65 -26.50
N ALA A 125 -45.83 37.83 -25.96
CA ALA A 125 -44.70 38.43 -26.68
C ALA A 125 -43.39 37.74 -26.25
N GLU A 126 -42.78 36.99 -27.17
CA GLU A 126 -41.45 36.41 -27.05
C GLU A 126 -40.38 37.51 -27.08
N SER A 127 -39.40 37.42 -26.18
CA SER A 127 -38.06 37.98 -26.39
C SER A 127 -37.03 36.99 -25.81
N PRO A 128 -36.06 36.52 -26.63
CA PRO A 128 -35.17 35.43 -26.27
C PRO A 128 -33.95 35.94 -25.49
N ALA A 129 -33.92 35.70 -24.18
CA ALA A 129 -32.72 35.88 -23.38
C ALA A 129 -32.10 34.52 -23.09
N ALA A 130 -31.05 34.24 -23.87
CA ALA A 130 -29.92 33.36 -23.60
C ALA A 130 -29.78 32.92 -22.12
N GLU A 131 -30.37 31.79 -21.76
CA GLU A 131 -30.07 31.11 -20.49
C GLU A 131 -30.06 29.60 -20.68
N SER A 132 -29.26 29.15 -21.65
CA SER A 132 -28.95 27.72 -21.86
C SER A 132 -27.48 27.49 -22.25
N ALA A 133 -26.60 28.38 -21.80
CA ALA A 133 -25.14 28.28 -22.00
C ALA A 133 -24.32 28.21 -20.70
N GLN A 134 -24.95 28.16 -19.52
CA GLN A 134 -24.23 28.12 -18.23
C GLN A 134 -24.68 26.96 -17.34
N THR A 135 -24.71 25.75 -17.90
CA THR A 135 -24.69 24.51 -17.11
C THR A 135 -23.80 23.44 -17.75
N ARG A 136 -22.79 23.87 -18.52
CA ARG A 136 -21.59 23.06 -18.78
C ARG A 136 -20.53 23.37 -17.72
N GLY A 137 -20.96 23.41 -16.46
CA GLY A 137 -20.09 23.56 -15.29
C GLY A 137 -19.46 22.21 -14.97
N ASN A 138 -18.21 22.06 -15.38
CA ASN A 138 -17.23 21.16 -14.76
C ASN A 138 -17.73 19.73 -14.45
N ARG A 139 -18.07 18.95 -15.48
CA ARG A 139 -17.95 17.50 -15.36
C ARG A 139 -16.45 17.25 -15.20
N GLN A 140 -15.98 17.09 -13.95
CA GLN A 140 -14.63 16.60 -13.68
C GLN A 140 -14.46 15.35 -14.54
N GLN A 141 -13.69 15.49 -15.60
CA GLN A 141 -13.45 14.41 -16.54
C GLN A 141 -12.71 13.35 -15.73
N GLU A 142 -13.34 12.18 -15.52
CA GLU A 142 -12.68 11.08 -14.84
C GLU A 142 -11.32 10.87 -15.50
N PRO A 143 -10.23 10.74 -14.72
CA PRO A 143 -8.91 10.59 -15.29
C PRO A 143 -8.91 9.39 -16.22
N GLN A 144 -8.48 9.59 -17.46
CA GLN A 144 -8.31 8.47 -18.38
C GLN A 144 -7.15 7.61 -17.86
N LEU A 145 -7.44 6.33 -17.65
CA LEU A 145 -6.52 5.37 -17.03
C LEU A 145 -6.23 4.22 -17.99
N GLY A 146 -4.96 3.84 -18.05
CA GLY A 146 -4.51 2.61 -18.72
C GLY A 146 -3.84 1.70 -17.70
N ILE A 147 -4.60 0.78 -17.10
CA ILE A 147 -4.04 -0.13 -16.09
C ILE A 147 -3.02 -1.08 -16.74
N PRO A 148 -1.77 -1.14 -16.24
CA PRO A 148 -0.77 -2.06 -16.78
C PRO A 148 -1.18 -3.53 -16.65
N GLY A 149 -0.78 -4.35 -17.62
CA GLY A 149 -0.89 -5.80 -17.53
C GLY A 149 0.02 -6.39 -16.45
N SER A 150 -0.27 -7.61 -15.99
CA SER A 150 0.53 -8.31 -14.97
C SER A 150 1.99 -8.48 -15.41
N VAL A 151 2.93 -8.14 -14.51
CA VAL A 151 4.36 -8.11 -14.80
C VAL A 151 5.20 -8.30 -13.54
N MET A 152 6.36 -8.93 -13.72
CA MET A 152 7.44 -9.03 -12.74
C MET A 152 8.57 -8.11 -13.16
N LEU A 153 8.87 -7.10 -12.34
CA LEU A 153 9.99 -6.19 -12.53
C LEU A 153 11.10 -6.54 -11.55
N ARG A 154 12.33 -6.64 -12.05
CA ARG A 154 13.49 -6.95 -11.22
C ARG A 154 14.47 -5.80 -11.26
N TYR A 155 15.03 -5.43 -10.12
CA TYR A 155 15.90 -4.28 -9.97
C TYR A 155 17.25 -4.66 -9.35
N ASP A 156 18.28 -3.94 -9.78
CA ASP A 156 19.51 -3.79 -9.03
C ASP A 156 19.36 -2.60 -8.08
N VAL A 157 19.74 -2.80 -6.82
CA VAL A 157 19.55 -1.80 -5.76
C VAL A 157 20.89 -1.35 -5.21
N LEU A 158 21.10 -0.04 -5.22
CA LEU A 158 22.17 0.62 -4.47
C LEU A 158 21.54 1.40 -3.32
N ALA A 159 21.97 1.13 -2.10
CA ALA A 159 21.51 1.85 -0.91
C ALA A 159 22.68 2.47 -0.16
N GLN A 160 22.46 3.62 0.46
CA GLN A 160 23.38 4.24 1.39
C GLN A 160 22.69 4.44 2.74
N THR A 161 23.36 4.03 3.81
CA THR A 161 22.90 4.26 5.19
C THR A 161 24.07 4.65 6.06
N ARG A 162 23.99 5.83 6.68
CA ARG A 162 25.05 6.38 7.56
C ARG A 162 26.42 6.39 6.88
N GLY A 163 26.44 6.71 5.59
CA GLY A 163 27.65 6.77 4.77
C GLY A 163 28.20 5.42 4.27
N LEU A 164 27.59 4.29 4.64
CA LEU A 164 27.96 2.98 4.09
C LEU A 164 27.05 2.63 2.91
N SER A 165 27.65 2.17 1.81
CA SER A 165 26.93 1.70 0.63
C SER A 165 26.71 0.19 0.69
N TYR A 166 25.54 -0.24 0.24
CA TYR A 166 25.13 -1.64 0.19
C TYR A 166 24.46 -1.94 -1.14
N SER A 167 24.67 -3.16 -1.63
CA SER A 167 23.97 -3.67 -2.80
C SER A 167 22.87 -4.65 -2.39
N ALA A 168 21.73 -4.57 -3.08
CA ALA A 168 20.58 -5.44 -2.88
C ALA A 168 19.98 -5.82 -4.24
N LYS A 169 19.02 -6.74 -4.22
CA LYS A 169 18.11 -6.96 -5.34
C LYS A 169 16.70 -6.62 -4.89
N ALA A 170 15.86 -6.17 -5.82
CA ALA A 170 14.44 -6.03 -5.58
C ALA A 170 13.61 -6.69 -6.68
N GLU A 171 12.43 -7.17 -6.31
CA GLU A 171 11.43 -7.70 -7.23
C GLU A 171 10.08 -7.06 -6.94
N LEU A 172 9.45 -6.48 -7.95
CA LEU A 172 8.08 -5.96 -7.93
C LEU A 172 7.20 -6.87 -8.78
N ALA A 173 6.37 -7.68 -8.11
CA ALA A 173 5.32 -8.46 -8.76
C ALA A 173 4.03 -7.63 -8.79
N TRP A 174 3.56 -7.30 -9.99
CA TRP A 174 2.26 -6.69 -10.22
C TRP A 174 1.32 -7.71 -10.87
N ARG A 175 0.17 -7.96 -10.25
CA ARG A 175 -0.84 -8.91 -10.71
C ARG A 175 -2.22 -8.26 -10.65
N GLN A 176 -3.01 -8.49 -11.69
CA GLN A 176 -4.42 -8.07 -11.72
C GLN A 176 -5.24 -8.96 -12.65
N ASP A 177 -6.55 -9.02 -12.43
CA ASP A 177 -7.53 -9.78 -13.22
C ASP A 177 -8.65 -8.90 -13.81
N GLY A 178 -8.48 -7.57 -13.76
CA GLY A 178 -9.45 -6.57 -14.18
C GLY A 178 -10.44 -6.15 -13.08
N THR A 179 -10.51 -6.88 -11.97
CA THR A 179 -11.39 -6.58 -10.82
C THR A 179 -10.59 -6.33 -9.56
N ASP A 180 -9.65 -7.22 -9.25
CA ASP A 180 -8.78 -7.17 -8.09
C ASP A 180 -7.31 -7.06 -8.53
N TYR A 181 -6.48 -6.56 -7.64
CA TYR A 181 -5.04 -6.47 -7.85
C TYR A 181 -4.24 -6.89 -6.62
N GLU A 182 -3.00 -7.33 -6.88
CA GLU A 182 -1.94 -7.49 -5.89
C GLU A 182 -0.63 -6.90 -6.42
N ALA A 183 -0.01 -6.04 -5.62
CA ALA A 183 1.34 -5.54 -5.84
C ALA A 183 2.24 -5.99 -4.69
N GLN A 184 3.39 -6.58 -4.99
CA GLN A 184 4.35 -7.02 -4.00
C GLN A 184 5.76 -6.55 -4.38
N LEU A 185 6.36 -5.69 -3.55
CA LEU A 185 7.75 -5.26 -3.68
C LEU A 185 8.60 -5.91 -2.58
N GLU A 186 9.54 -6.77 -2.94
CA GLU A 186 10.50 -7.35 -2.01
C GLU A 186 11.91 -6.86 -2.32
N VAL A 187 12.57 -6.28 -1.31
CA VAL A 187 13.98 -5.88 -1.35
C VAL A 187 14.76 -6.83 -0.45
N SER A 188 15.82 -7.45 -0.96
CA SER A 188 16.65 -8.38 -0.21
C SER A 188 18.14 -8.15 -0.45
N ALA A 189 18.92 -8.29 0.63
CA ALA A 189 20.38 -8.24 0.59
C ALA A 189 20.94 -9.43 1.37
N LEU A 190 22.00 -10.05 0.84
CA LEU A 190 22.67 -11.16 1.49
C LEU A 190 23.16 -10.73 2.88
N PHE A 191 22.92 -11.56 3.90
CA PHE A 191 23.22 -11.31 5.32
C PHE A 191 22.47 -10.13 5.99
N LEU A 192 21.80 -9.29 5.22
CA LEU A 192 21.04 -8.13 5.71
C LEU A 192 19.52 -8.42 5.83
N GLY A 193 19.05 -9.50 5.21
CA GLY A 193 17.65 -9.95 5.26
C GLY A 193 16.81 -9.32 4.16
N SER A 194 15.48 -9.37 4.33
CA SER A 194 14.53 -8.79 3.37
C SER A 194 13.46 -7.91 4.01
N ARG A 195 12.91 -7.03 3.19
CA ARG A 195 11.72 -6.23 3.48
C ARG A 195 10.75 -6.40 2.32
N ARG A 196 9.49 -6.71 2.64
CA ARG A 196 8.43 -6.93 1.67
C ARG A 196 7.30 -5.96 1.93
N GLN A 197 6.88 -5.27 0.89
CA GLN A 197 5.68 -4.46 0.86
C GLN A 197 4.64 -5.15 -0.01
N THR A 198 3.40 -5.18 0.47
CA THR A 198 2.27 -5.75 -0.27
C THR A 198 1.12 -4.77 -0.24
N SER A 199 0.56 -4.47 -1.40
CA SER A 199 -0.69 -3.73 -1.56
C SER A 199 -1.69 -4.64 -2.27
N VAL A 200 -2.89 -4.77 -1.71
CA VAL A 200 -4.00 -5.50 -2.34
C VAL A 200 -5.23 -4.62 -2.36
N GLY A 201 -6.01 -4.72 -3.42
CA GLY A 201 -7.21 -3.89 -3.56
C GLY A 201 -8.00 -4.21 -4.80
N LYS A 202 -8.90 -3.29 -5.14
CA LYS A 202 -9.78 -3.37 -6.31
C LYS A 202 -9.30 -2.47 -7.42
N LEU A 203 -9.65 -2.81 -8.65
CA LEU A 203 -9.59 -1.93 -9.81
C LEU A 203 -10.96 -1.31 -10.02
N THR A 204 -11.00 0.01 -10.20
CA THR A 204 -12.22 0.79 -10.42
C THR A 204 -12.03 1.75 -11.59
N SER A 205 -13.08 2.47 -11.98
CA SER A 205 -12.97 3.54 -12.99
C SER A 205 -12.03 4.67 -12.56
N ALA A 206 -11.73 4.81 -11.26
CA ALA A 206 -10.78 5.78 -10.72
C ALA A 206 -9.35 5.21 -10.57
N GLY A 207 -9.13 3.94 -10.91
CA GLY A 207 -7.84 3.26 -10.88
C GLY A 207 -7.74 2.26 -9.74
N LEU A 208 -6.60 2.24 -9.05
CA LEU A 208 -6.35 1.34 -7.94
C LEU A 208 -7.09 1.85 -6.69
N GLU A 209 -7.78 0.96 -6.01
CA GLU A 209 -8.45 1.20 -4.73
C GLU A 209 -7.89 0.23 -3.67
N PRO A 210 -6.79 0.58 -2.97
CA PRO A 210 -6.10 -0.34 -2.06
C PRO A 210 -6.93 -0.67 -0.84
N VAL A 211 -7.21 -1.93 -0.54
CA VAL A 211 -7.95 -2.35 0.66
C VAL A 211 -7.01 -2.53 1.86
N ARG A 212 -5.82 -3.09 1.62
CA ARG A 212 -4.80 -3.30 2.65
C ARG A 212 -3.42 -3.08 2.06
N PHE A 213 -2.61 -2.38 2.82
CA PHE A 213 -1.17 -2.29 2.64
C PHE A 213 -0.47 -2.97 3.82
N SER A 214 0.62 -3.69 3.58
CA SER A 214 1.49 -4.25 4.61
C SER A 214 2.95 -4.04 4.29
N ASP A 215 3.75 -3.74 5.30
CA ASP A 215 5.20 -3.59 5.24
C ASP A 215 5.83 -4.51 6.29
N ARG A 216 6.47 -5.57 5.82
CA ARG A 216 7.06 -6.62 6.63
C ARG A 216 8.56 -6.64 6.47
N SER A 217 9.26 -6.52 7.59
CA SER A 217 10.68 -6.86 7.70
C SER A 217 10.84 -7.83 8.88
N ARG A 218 11.37 -7.35 10.00
CA ARG A 218 11.41 -8.09 11.27
C ARG A 218 10.05 -8.17 11.95
N SER A 219 9.24 -7.13 11.76
CA SER A 219 7.85 -7.07 12.15
C SER A 219 7.02 -6.59 10.97
N GLU A 220 5.71 -6.82 11.03
CA GLU A 220 4.76 -6.37 10.05
C GLU A 220 3.98 -5.17 10.58
N ARG A 221 3.87 -4.12 9.76
CA ARG A 221 2.90 -3.04 9.97
C ARG A 221 1.94 -3.02 8.80
N ALA A 222 0.69 -2.70 9.07
CA ALA A 222 -0.37 -2.70 8.07
C ALA A 222 -1.24 -1.45 8.16
N THR A 223 -1.77 -1.07 7.01
CA THR A 223 -2.71 0.03 6.82
C THR A 223 -3.96 -0.53 6.17
N HIS A 224 -5.13 -0.22 6.73
CA HIS A 224 -6.41 -0.67 6.21
C HIS A 224 -7.22 0.54 5.77
N PHE A 225 -7.73 0.47 4.56
CA PHE A 225 -8.54 1.51 3.94
C PHE A 225 -10.02 1.10 4.05
N ARG A 226 -10.66 1.63 5.08
CA ARG A 226 -12.02 1.29 5.51
C ARG A 226 -13.03 2.23 4.84
N ARG A 227 -13.39 1.94 3.59
CA ARG A 227 -14.39 2.71 2.82
C ARG A 227 -15.75 2.74 3.50
N ASP A 228 -16.13 1.65 4.16
CA ASP A 228 -17.39 1.50 4.90
C ASP A 228 -17.63 2.61 5.93
N ILE A 229 -16.54 3.17 6.49
CA ILE A 229 -16.59 4.23 7.49
C ILE A 229 -15.76 5.47 7.09
N GLY A 230 -15.24 5.53 5.86
CA GLY A 230 -14.44 6.65 5.36
C GLY A 230 -13.12 6.89 6.12
N ARG A 231 -12.42 5.83 6.57
CA ARG A 231 -11.21 5.96 7.39
C ARG A 231 -10.03 5.13 6.88
N ILE A 232 -8.82 5.62 7.15
CA ILE A 232 -7.56 4.86 7.07
C ILE A 232 -7.11 4.54 8.50
N THR A 233 -6.87 3.26 8.78
CA THR A 233 -6.46 2.78 10.11
C THR A 233 -5.13 2.06 10.04
N PHE A 234 -4.32 2.19 11.08
CA PHE A 234 -2.93 1.70 11.11
C PHE A 234 -2.75 0.66 12.22
N SER A 235 -2.07 -0.44 11.93
CA SER A 235 -1.71 -1.44 12.96
C SER A 235 -0.63 -0.94 13.92
N ALA A 236 0.02 0.18 13.60
CA ALA A 236 1.04 0.82 14.41
C ALA A 236 0.49 1.60 15.62
N ASN A 237 -0.82 1.49 15.91
CA ASN A 237 -1.53 2.22 16.96
C ASN A 237 -1.36 3.74 16.85
N THR A 238 -1.26 4.25 15.62
CA THR A 238 -1.25 5.69 15.32
C THR A 238 -2.67 6.18 15.04
N PRO A 239 -2.95 7.49 15.21
CA PRO A 239 -4.27 8.04 14.91
C PRO A 239 -4.72 7.72 13.48
N SER A 240 -5.98 7.31 13.32
CA SER A 240 -6.59 7.09 12.01
C SER A 240 -6.72 8.40 11.23
N ALA A 241 -6.60 8.32 9.91
CA ALA A 241 -6.81 9.44 8.99
C ALA A 241 -8.16 9.35 8.28
N PRO A 242 -8.74 10.47 7.78
CA PRO A 242 -9.83 10.42 6.82
C PRO A 242 -9.37 9.74 5.51
N LEU A 243 -10.26 8.96 4.89
CA LEU A 243 -10.01 8.34 3.60
C LEU A 243 -10.53 9.24 2.48
N GLU A 244 -9.62 9.82 1.70
CA GLU A 244 -9.98 10.65 0.55
C GLU A 244 -10.25 9.80 -0.71
N PRO A 245 -11.09 10.27 -1.66
CA PRO A 245 -11.25 9.62 -2.95
C PRO A 245 -9.90 9.45 -3.67
N GLY A 246 -9.68 8.27 -4.26
CA GLY A 246 -8.43 7.95 -4.97
C GLY A 246 -7.20 7.76 -4.08
N ALA A 247 -7.37 7.71 -2.75
CA ALA A 247 -6.27 7.47 -1.82
C ALA A 247 -5.51 6.18 -2.11
N GLN A 248 -4.20 6.26 -2.06
CA GLN A 248 -3.26 5.19 -2.36
C GLN A 248 -2.45 4.80 -1.11
N ASP A 249 -1.76 3.67 -1.16
CA ASP A 249 -0.64 3.39 -0.26
C ASP A 249 0.71 3.67 -0.94
N GLN A 250 1.77 3.64 -0.15
CA GLN A 250 3.13 3.96 -0.60
C GLN A 250 3.69 3.05 -1.71
N LEU A 251 3.09 1.88 -1.95
CA LEU A 251 3.43 1.01 -3.09
C LEU A 251 2.46 1.21 -4.25
N SER A 252 1.15 1.20 -3.99
CA SER A 252 0.12 1.34 -5.03
C SER A 252 0.19 2.69 -5.74
N VAL A 253 0.67 3.75 -5.08
CA VAL A 253 0.82 5.08 -5.70
C VAL A 253 1.73 5.05 -6.95
N PHE A 254 2.76 4.21 -6.98
CA PHE A 254 3.63 4.09 -8.15
C PHE A 254 2.87 3.50 -9.36
N LEU A 255 1.98 2.56 -9.10
CA LEU A 255 1.19 1.86 -10.10
C LEU A 255 -0.04 2.70 -10.54
N GLN A 256 -0.59 3.50 -9.63
CA GLN A 256 -1.59 4.51 -9.97
C GLN A 256 -1.00 5.59 -10.87
N LEU A 257 0.22 6.06 -10.60
CA LEU A 257 0.93 6.99 -11.49
C LEU A 257 1.21 6.36 -12.86
N ALA A 258 1.68 5.11 -12.92
CA ALA A 258 1.84 4.39 -14.17
C ALA A 258 0.52 4.36 -14.97
N SER A 259 -0.59 4.04 -14.29
CA SER A 259 -1.93 3.98 -14.91
C SER A 259 -2.40 5.34 -15.45
N LEU A 260 -2.14 6.42 -14.71
CA LEU A 260 -2.45 7.79 -15.11
C LEU A 260 -1.61 8.21 -16.33
N LEU A 261 -0.31 7.95 -16.32
CA LEU A 261 0.58 8.28 -17.43
C LEU A 261 0.21 7.51 -18.70
N GLN A 262 -0.15 6.23 -18.56
CA GLN A 262 -0.55 5.40 -19.69
C GLN A 262 -1.89 5.83 -20.30
N GLY A 263 -2.84 6.24 -19.46
CA GLY A 263 -4.19 6.63 -19.91
C GLY A 263 -4.32 8.10 -20.33
N ASN A 264 -3.42 8.99 -19.89
CA ASN A 264 -3.56 10.42 -20.09
C ASN A 264 -2.24 11.09 -20.55
N PRO A 265 -1.98 11.11 -21.87
CA PRO A 265 -0.79 11.77 -22.43
C PRO A 265 -0.67 13.26 -22.12
N ALA A 266 -1.78 13.95 -21.82
CA ALA A 266 -1.73 15.37 -21.44
C ALA A 266 -1.00 15.61 -20.11
N LEU A 267 -0.85 14.57 -19.27
CA LEU A 267 -0.08 14.64 -18.03
C LEU A 267 1.44 14.67 -18.27
N HIS A 268 1.93 14.36 -19.48
CA HIS A 268 3.37 14.26 -19.74
C HIS A 268 4.05 15.63 -19.84
N ALA A 269 3.28 16.71 -19.90
CA ALA A 269 3.82 18.06 -19.96
C ALA A 269 4.64 18.40 -18.69
N PRO A 270 5.88 18.89 -18.84
CA PRO A 270 6.70 19.31 -17.69
C PRO A 270 6.01 20.37 -16.83
N GLY A 271 6.17 20.27 -15.52
CA GLY A 271 5.54 21.15 -14.55
C GLY A 271 4.13 20.76 -14.12
N GLN A 272 3.49 19.77 -14.78
CA GLN A 272 2.23 19.22 -14.30
C GLN A 272 2.39 18.66 -12.89
N ARG A 273 1.36 18.85 -12.05
CA ARG A 273 1.34 18.37 -10.67
C ARG A 273 0.21 17.39 -10.45
N ILE A 274 0.53 16.28 -9.80
CA ILE A 274 -0.40 15.22 -9.45
C ILE A 274 -0.39 15.09 -7.93
N SER A 275 -1.53 15.38 -7.29
CA SER A 275 -1.69 15.26 -5.84
C SER A 275 -2.51 14.02 -5.50
N ILE A 276 -1.94 13.12 -4.68
CA ILE A 276 -2.57 11.85 -4.28
C ILE A 276 -2.39 11.68 -2.78
N GLN A 277 -3.48 11.50 -2.03
CA GLN A 277 -3.38 11.08 -0.63
C GLN A 277 -2.70 9.71 -0.59
N THR A 278 -1.54 9.65 0.06
CA THR A 278 -0.74 8.41 0.16
C THR A 278 -0.59 8.01 1.61
N ALA A 279 -1.03 6.80 1.92
CA ALA A 279 -0.90 6.20 3.23
C ALA A 279 0.40 5.40 3.35
N THR A 280 1.17 5.72 4.39
CA THR A 280 2.28 4.89 4.85
C THR A 280 1.79 3.88 5.89
N ALA A 281 2.70 3.17 6.54
CA ALA A 281 2.38 2.32 7.69
C ALA A 281 1.94 3.09 8.96
N ARG A 282 1.95 4.44 8.96
CA ARG A 282 1.75 5.26 10.17
C ARG A 282 0.84 6.47 9.99
N ASP A 283 0.77 7.03 8.80
CA ASP A 283 -0.01 8.22 8.49
C ASP A 283 -0.52 8.19 7.04
N ALA A 284 -1.37 9.15 6.70
CA ALA A 284 -1.83 9.38 5.34
C ALA A 284 -1.82 10.87 5.05
N VAL A 285 -1.09 11.28 4.01
CA VAL A 285 -0.86 12.69 3.67
C VAL A 285 -0.88 12.86 2.16
N ALA A 286 -1.20 14.06 1.68
CA ALA A 286 -1.10 14.38 0.26
C ALA A 286 0.37 14.32 -0.19
N TRP A 287 0.64 13.54 -1.24
CA TRP A 287 1.91 13.53 -1.94
C TRP A 287 1.72 14.30 -3.25
N GLU A 288 2.55 15.32 -3.46
CA GLU A 288 2.57 16.10 -4.69
C GLU A 288 3.74 15.66 -5.57
N PHE A 289 3.41 15.06 -6.71
CA PHE A 289 4.36 14.68 -7.74
C PHE A 289 4.37 15.73 -8.84
N GLN A 290 5.55 16.24 -9.17
CA GLN A 290 5.77 17.11 -10.32
C GLN A 290 6.34 16.28 -11.47
N VAL A 291 5.77 16.46 -12.67
CA VAL A 291 6.28 15.92 -13.91
C VAL A 291 7.47 16.76 -14.36
N GLU A 292 8.59 16.10 -14.60
CA GLU A 292 9.83 16.71 -15.07
C GLU A 292 9.95 16.56 -16.59
N ASN A 293 11.11 16.90 -17.15
CA ASN A 293 11.40 16.65 -18.55
C ASN A 293 11.62 15.16 -18.83
N GLU A 294 11.34 14.76 -20.06
CA GLU A 294 11.76 13.46 -20.57
C GLU A 294 13.29 13.38 -20.66
N GLU A 295 13.84 12.23 -20.30
CA GLU A 295 15.28 11.96 -20.38
C GLU A 295 15.57 10.53 -20.83
N SER A 296 16.69 10.35 -21.53
CA SER A 296 17.19 9.02 -21.88
C SER A 296 18.03 8.48 -20.72
N LEU A 297 17.62 7.35 -20.16
CA LEU A 297 18.24 6.77 -18.98
C LEU A 297 18.94 5.46 -19.34
N VAL A 298 20.22 5.35 -18.98
CA VAL A 298 20.99 4.10 -19.10
C VAL A 298 20.75 3.25 -17.86
N LEU A 299 20.14 2.08 -18.04
CA LEU A 299 19.81 1.13 -16.98
C LEU A 299 20.49 -0.22 -17.23
N PRO A 300 20.55 -1.11 -16.22
CA PRO A 300 20.99 -2.49 -16.43
C PRO A 300 20.19 -3.24 -17.52
N LEU A 301 18.91 -2.92 -17.70
CA LEU A 301 18.08 -3.45 -18.79
C LEU A 301 18.50 -2.94 -20.18
N GLY A 302 19.13 -1.77 -20.26
CA GLY A 302 19.44 -1.04 -21.50
C GLY A 302 19.09 0.45 -21.38
N THR A 303 19.24 1.17 -22.48
CA THR A 303 18.83 2.59 -22.56
C THR A 303 17.34 2.68 -22.85
N LEU A 304 16.60 3.48 -22.07
CA LEU A 304 15.16 3.73 -22.26
C LEU A 304 14.88 5.23 -22.29
N HIS A 305 13.85 5.64 -23.02
CA HIS A 305 13.29 6.99 -22.90
C HIS A 305 12.33 7.01 -21.72
N THR A 306 12.54 7.98 -20.83
CA THR A 306 11.85 8.00 -19.54
C THR A 306 11.23 9.35 -19.26
N LEU A 307 10.06 9.34 -18.63
CA LEU A 307 9.48 10.51 -18.00
C LEU A 307 9.74 10.44 -16.50
N LYS A 308 10.37 11.48 -15.96
CA LYS A 308 10.67 11.56 -14.53
C LYS A 308 9.56 12.30 -13.79
N LEU A 309 9.14 11.74 -12.66
CA LEU A 309 8.27 12.39 -11.68
C LEU A 309 9.01 12.56 -10.35
N THR A 310 8.97 13.76 -9.78
CA THR A 310 9.58 14.06 -8.47
C THR A 310 8.49 14.37 -7.45
N ARG A 311 8.48 13.66 -6.32
CA ARG A 311 7.72 14.10 -5.15
C ARG A 311 8.50 15.19 -4.43
N LEU A 312 7.91 16.37 -4.32
CA LEU A 312 8.52 17.49 -3.60
C LEU A 312 8.31 17.31 -2.08
N PRO A 313 9.38 17.42 -1.25
CA PRO A 313 9.22 17.43 0.20
C PRO A 313 8.53 18.73 0.65
N ILE A 314 7.48 18.61 1.46
CA ILE A 314 6.70 19.75 1.96
C ILE A 314 7.15 20.12 3.38
N ARG A 315 7.47 19.11 4.19
CA ARG A 315 7.91 19.27 5.58
C ARG A 315 9.40 18.99 5.71
N ASP A 316 9.99 19.53 6.76
CA ASP A 316 11.31 19.09 7.21
C ASP A 316 11.29 17.57 7.43
N PHE A 317 12.34 16.88 6.99
CA PHE A 317 12.47 15.42 7.04
C PHE A 317 11.49 14.62 6.16
N ASP A 318 10.76 15.29 5.26
CA ASP A 318 10.09 14.60 4.16
C ASP A 318 11.13 13.98 3.24
N GLN A 319 10.84 12.75 2.83
CA GLN A 319 11.66 12.04 1.88
C GLN A 319 11.45 12.57 0.47
N LYS A 320 12.52 12.76 -0.30
CA LYS A 320 12.42 12.97 -1.74
C LYS A 320 12.17 11.62 -2.44
N ILE A 321 11.20 11.58 -3.34
CA ILE A 321 10.96 10.41 -4.21
C ILE A 321 11.15 10.86 -5.64
N GLU A 322 11.96 10.13 -6.40
CA GLU A 322 12.12 10.32 -7.83
C GLU A 322 11.76 8.99 -8.51
N LEU A 323 10.86 9.07 -9.48
CA LEU A 323 10.33 7.94 -10.23
C LEU A 323 10.60 8.18 -11.70
N TRP A 324 11.06 7.16 -12.41
CA TRP A 324 11.19 7.20 -13.86
C TRP A 324 10.28 6.14 -14.46
N PHE A 325 9.48 6.52 -15.44
CA PHE A 325 8.55 5.65 -16.15
C PHE A 325 8.89 5.60 -17.63
N ALA A 326 8.71 4.45 -18.28
CA ALA A 326 9.03 4.28 -19.70
C ALA A 326 7.85 3.65 -20.46
N ALA A 327 7.46 4.24 -21.58
CA ALA A 327 6.34 3.77 -22.40
C ALA A 327 6.60 2.38 -22.99
N GLU A 328 7.86 2.07 -23.28
CA GLU A 328 8.36 0.83 -23.88
C GLU A 328 8.05 -0.41 -23.02
N ILE A 329 7.80 -0.23 -21.72
CA ILE A 329 7.41 -1.29 -20.80
C ILE A 329 6.02 -1.07 -20.19
N GLY A 330 5.16 -0.30 -20.85
CA GLY A 330 3.80 -0.02 -20.38
C GLY A 330 3.75 0.98 -19.24
N TRP A 331 4.57 2.04 -19.32
CA TRP A 331 4.64 3.12 -18.31
C TRP A 331 4.94 2.63 -16.89
N MET A 332 5.60 1.48 -16.75
CA MET A 332 6.00 0.94 -15.45
C MET A 332 7.26 1.65 -14.91
N PRO A 333 7.46 1.68 -13.58
CA PRO A 333 8.60 2.36 -12.97
C PRO A 333 9.91 1.61 -13.29
N VAL A 334 10.75 2.24 -14.12
CA VAL A 334 12.07 1.71 -14.52
C VAL A 334 13.19 2.09 -13.55
N ARG A 335 12.98 3.16 -12.78
CA ARG A 335 13.88 3.53 -11.69
C ARG A 335 13.08 4.16 -10.55
N ILE A 336 13.46 3.82 -9.33
CA ILE A 336 12.84 4.33 -8.12
C ILE A 336 13.97 4.78 -7.19
N ARG A 337 14.07 6.08 -6.95
CA ARG A 337 15.06 6.65 -6.02
C ARG A 337 14.37 7.34 -4.86
N LEU A 338 14.72 6.89 -3.67
CA LEU A 338 14.21 7.37 -2.39
C LEU A 338 15.38 8.01 -1.65
N ALA A 339 15.30 9.29 -1.30
CA ALA A 339 16.35 9.98 -0.54
C ALA A 339 15.79 10.61 0.73
N GLN A 340 16.42 10.33 1.86
CA GLN A 340 16.11 10.92 3.15
C GLN A 340 16.85 12.26 3.34
N ALA A 341 16.35 13.11 4.25
CA ALA A 341 16.95 14.40 4.56
C ALA A 341 18.39 14.30 5.13
N ASN A 342 18.76 13.16 5.69
CA ASN A 342 20.11 12.88 6.20
C ASN A 342 21.11 12.44 5.11
N GLY A 343 20.69 12.37 3.83
CA GLY A 343 21.51 11.92 2.72
C GLY A 343 21.50 10.41 2.47
N ASP A 344 20.86 9.62 3.32
CA ASP A 344 20.65 8.19 3.06
C ASP A 344 19.71 8.01 1.87
N PHE A 345 19.97 7.01 1.03
CA PHE A 345 19.15 6.76 -0.14
C PHE A 345 19.01 5.27 -0.47
N VAL A 346 18.00 4.97 -1.28
CA VAL A 346 17.83 3.69 -1.98
C VAL A 346 17.55 4.03 -3.44
N ASP A 347 18.32 3.48 -4.36
CA ASP A 347 18.18 3.64 -5.81
C ASP A 347 17.98 2.25 -6.44
N GLN A 348 16.81 2.03 -7.02
CA GLN A 348 16.42 0.78 -7.66
C GLN A 348 16.40 1.01 -9.17
N GLN A 349 17.22 0.27 -9.93
CA GLN A 349 17.34 0.40 -11.38
C GLN A 349 16.92 -0.90 -12.07
N LEU A 350 16.00 -0.80 -13.03
CA LEU A 350 15.41 -1.97 -13.67
C LEU A 350 16.47 -2.78 -14.44
N ARG A 351 16.45 -4.10 -14.22
CA ARG A 351 17.34 -5.08 -14.88
C ARG A 351 16.60 -6.10 -15.74
N ALA A 352 15.35 -6.40 -15.43
CA ALA A 352 14.51 -7.32 -16.20
C ALA A 352 13.02 -7.01 -16.00
N SER A 353 12.22 -7.31 -17.01
CA SER A 353 10.77 -7.18 -17.03
C SER A 353 10.17 -8.39 -17.71
N ASP A 354 9.40 -9.18 -16.97
CA ASP A 354 8.82 -10.45 -17.43
C ASP A 354 7.30 -10.41 -17.25
N LYS A 355 6.52 -10.76 -18.28
CA LYS A 355 5.07 -10.89 -18.15
C LYS A 355 4.72 -12.02 -17.18
N LEU A 356 3.67 -11.82 -16.37
CA LEU A 356 3.18 -12.81 -15.39
C LEU A 356 1.94 -13.56 -15.86
#